data_AF-A0AA40WEV0-F1
#
_entry.id   AF-A0AA40WEV0-F1
#
_cell.length_a   1.000
_cell.length_b   1.000
_cell.length_c   1.000
_cell.angle_alpha   90.00
_cell.angle_beta   90.00
_cell.angle_gamma   90.00
#
_symmetry.space_group_name_H-M   'P 1'
#
loop_
_entity.id
_entity.type
_entity.pdbx_description
1 polymer ?
#
loop_
_entity_poly.entity_id
_entity_poly.type
_entity_poly.pdbx_seq_one_letter_code
_entity_poly.pdbx_strand_id
1 'polypeptide(L)'
;KVKPAKALRSSLIVGIGFVGIYAIYDILTSNVGPAAQAMVERTGISLPVVDLGWPPLAAITWGSPIAPFVIPLTMLINVAMLALNKTRTVDVDMWNYWHFALAGTLVYYSTGSFVLGLSAAAIAAIGVLKLADWSGPLVAKYFGLEGISLPTLSSVVFFPIGLLFDKIIDKIPGVNRIHIDQENVQKKMGIFGEPMMVGTRLW
;
A
#
# COMPACT_ATOMS: atom_id res chain seq x y z
N LYS A 1 27.12 -11.26 -7.38
CA LYS A 1 27.48 -11.32 -5.94
C LYS A 1 27.87 -9.92 -5.47
N VAL A 2 27.20 -9.37 -4.45
CA VAL A 2 27.47 -8.02 -3.92
C VAL A 2 28.63 -8.10 -2.91
N LYS A 3 29.58 -7.16 -2.95
CA LYS A 3 30.69 -7.10 -1.97
C LYS A 3 30.13 -6.79 -0.56
N PRO A 4 30.63 -7.42 0.52
CA PRO A 4 30.12 -7.22 1.88
C PRO A 4 30.07 -5.74 2.32
N ALA A 5 31.10 -4.96 2.00
CA ALA A 5 31.16 -3.53 2.30
C ALA A 5 30.08 -2.73 1.55
N LYS A 6 29.75 -3.11 0.31
CA LYS A 6 28.69 -2.47 -0.48
C LYS A 6 27.31 -2.83 0.09
N ALA A 7 27.12 -4.08 0.51
CA ALA A 7 25.89 -4.53 1.15
C ALA A 7 25.65 -3.79 2.48
N LEU A 8 26.67 -3.68 3.34
CA LEU A 8 26.59 -2.96 4.62
C LEU A 8 26.29 -1.47 4.43
N ARG A 9 26.97 -0.81 3.46
CA ARG A 9 26.68 0.59 3.16
C ARG A 9 25.25 0.78 2.66
N SER A 10 24.77 -0.10 1.79
CA SER A 10 23.39 -0.06 1.30
C SER A 10 22.38 -0.28 2.42
N SER A 11 22.59 -1.24 3.33
CA SER A 11 21.69 -1.46 4.46
C SER A 11 21.67 -0.27 5.42
N LEU A 12 22.81 0.39 5.67
CA LEU A 12 22.88 1.59 6.49
C LEU A 12 22.13 2.78 5.87
N ILE A 13 22.27 3.00 4.55
CA ILE A 13 21.54 4.07 3.85
C ILE A 13 20.03 3.86 3.97
N VAL A 14 19.57 2.62 3.78
CA VAL A 14 18.15 2.26 3.95
C VAL A 14 17.70 2.52 5.39
N GLY A 15 18.49 2.11 6.39
CA GLY A 15 18.20 2.36 7.80
C GLY A 15 18.06 3.85 8.14
N ILE A 16 18.99 4.68 7.66
CA ILE A 16 18.94 6.15 7.83
C ILE A 16 17.67 6.71 7.16
N GLY A 17 17.33 6.23 5.96
CA GLY A 17 16.11 6.61 5.25
C GLY A 17 14.85 6.31 6.07
N PHE A 18 14.76 5.11 6.65
CA PHE A 18 13.64 4.73 7.53
C PHE A 18 13.54 5.65 8.75
N VAL A 19 14.66 5.94 9.42
CA VAL A 19 14.68 6.87 10.57
C VAL A 19 14.14 8.25 10.18
N GLY A 20 14.52 8.77 9.01
CA GLY A 20 14.02 10.05 8.52
C GLY A 20 12.50 10.04 8.26
N ILE A 21 11.98 8.95 7.67
CA ILE A 21 10.53 8.78 7.44
C ILE A 21 9.78 8.75 8.77
N TYR A 22 10.26 7.99 9.76
CA TYR A 22 9.63 7.91 11.08
C TYR A 22 9.66 9.25 11.82
N ALA A 23 10.75 10.00 11.73
CA ALA A 23 10.83 11.33 12.34
C ALA A 23 9.78 12.29 11.77
N ILE A 24 9.58 12.29 10.45
CA ILE A 24 8.56 13.12 9.79
C ILE A 24 7.15 12.61 10.15
N TYR A 25 6.96 11.30 10.20
CA TYR A 25 5.71 10.67 10.61
C TYR A 25 5.30 11.07 12.04
N ASP A 26 6.26 11.09 12.98
CA ASP A 26 6.01 11.50 14.37
C ASP A 26 5.61 12.98 14.45
N ILE A 27 6.26 13.84 13.66
CA ILE A 27 5.90 15.26 13.56
C ILE A 27 4.48 15.43 13.01
N LEU A 28 4.13 14.72 11.93
CA LEU A 28 2.79 14.75 11.35
C LEU A 28 1.72 14.28 12.34
N THR A 29 1.94 13.13 12.97
CA THR A 29 0.98 12.53 13.92
C THR A 29 0.80 13.40 15.16
N SER A 30 1.88 13.99 15.68
CA SER A 30 1.81 14.83 16.87
C SER A 30 1.07 16.15 16.64
N ASN A 31 1.12 16.69 15.41
CA ASN A 31 0.44 17.94 15.07
C ASN A 31 -1.00 17.73 14.58
N VAL A 32 -1.24 16.71 13.76
CA VAL A 32 -2.56 16.44 13.16
C VAL A 32 -3.44 15.61 14.10
N GLY A 33 -2.85 14.75 14.93
CA GLY A 33 -3.56 13.87 15.86
C GLY A 33 -4.54 14.59 16.79
N PRO A 34 -4.13 15.68 17.50
CA PRO A 34 -5.03 16.44 18.36
C PRO A 34 -6.19 17.09 17.61
N ALA A 35 -5.97 17.58 16.39
CA ALA A 35 -7.01 18.17 15.56
C ALA A 35 -8.03 17.11 15.09
N ALA A 36 -7.55 15.92 14.72
CA ALA A 36 -8.40 14.78 14.38
C ALA A 36 -9.24 14.33 15.58
N GLN A 37 -8.66 14.23 16.78
CA GLN A 37 -9.39 13.89 18.01
C GLN A 37 -10.45 14.95 18.35
N ALA A 38 -10.12 16.23 18.25
CA ALA A 38 -11.08 17.31 18.48
C ALA A 38 -12.25 17.28 17.47
N MET A 39 -12.01 16.85 16.22
CA MET A 39 -13.07 16.64 15.24
C MET A 39 -13.97 15.46 15.63
N VAL A 40 -13.41 14.34 16.10
CA VAL A 40 -14.16 13.16 16.57
C VAL A 40 -15.04 13.52 17.78
N GLU A 41 -14.49 14.25 18.76
CA GLU A 41 -15.23 14.73 19.95
C GLU A 41 -16.38 15.68 19.58
N ARG A 42 -16.18 16.56 18.59
CA ARG A 42 -17.21 17.52 18.14
C ARG A 42 -18.28 16.91 17.22
N THR A 43 -17.94 15.87 16.47
CA THR A 43 -18.87 15.20 15.55
C THR A 43 -19.67 14.08 16.22
N GLY A 44 -19.32 13.69 17.46
CA GLY A 44 -20.00 12.64 18.20
C GLY A 44 -19.79 11.24 17.62
N ILE A 45 -18.84 11.07 16.70
CA ILE A 45 -18.50 9.78 16.09
C ILE A 45 -17.65 9.00 17.09
N SER A 46 -18.05 7.79 17.47
CA SER A 46 -17.23 6.96 18.35
C SER A 46 -16.11 6.25 17.58
N LEU A 47 -14.98 6.94 17.39
CA LEU A 47 -13.73 6.39 16.85
C LEU A 47 -12.71 6.23 18.00
N PRO A 48 -12.71 5.10 18.73
CA PRO A 48 -11.90 4.94 19.94
C PRO A 48 -10.40 4.76 19.68
N VAL A 49 -9.97 4.63 18.42
CA VAL A 49 -8.58 4.31 18.06
C VAL A 49 -8.07 5.30 17.00
N VAL A 50 -6.93 5.92 17.30
CA VAL A 50 -6.18 6.73 16.33
C VAL A 50 -5.49 5.79 15.35
N ASP A 51 -5.71 5.98 14.05
CA ASP A 51 -4.97 5.26 13.02
C ASP A 51 -3.52 5.75 13.00
N LEU A 52 -2.62 4.94 13.57
CA LEU A 52 -1.18 5.19 13.62
C LEU A 52 -0.48 4.72 12.32
N GLY A 53 -1.24 4.52 11.25
CA GLY A 53 -0.73 4.14 9.94
C GLY A 53 -0.22 2.70 9.90
N TRP A 54 0.47 2.41 8.80
CA TRP A 54 0.94 1.06 8.46
C TRP A 54 2.10 0.51 9.32
N PRO A 55 3.04 1.31 9.88
CA PRO A 55 4.20 0.72 10.55
C PRO A 55 3.89 -0.07 11.84
N PRO A 56 3.03 0.41 12.75
CA PRO A 56 2.64 -0.38 13.92
C PRO A 56 1.91 -1.68 13.53
N LEU A 57 1.05 -1.62 12.50
CA LEU A 57 0.34 -2.80 11.99
C LEU A 57 1.30 -3.85 11.41
N ALA A 58 2.33 -3.41 10.68
CA ALA A 58 3.38 -4.29 10.19
C ALA A 58 4.17 -4.92 11.34
N ALA A 59 4.54 -4.14 12.36
CA ALA A 59 5.25 -4.66 13.54
C ALA A 59 4.43 -5.73 14.29
N ILE A 60 3.14 -5.48 14.52
CA ILE A 60 2.22 -6.45 15.14
C ILE A 60 2.13 -7.73 14.29
N THR A 61 2.03 -7.57 12.97
CA THR A 61 1.95 -8.70 12.05
C THR A 61 3.21 -9.56 12.11
N TRP A 62 4.40 -8.95 12.04
CA TRP A 62 5.67 -9.66 12.11
C TRP A 62 5.91 -10.34 13.47
N GLY A 63 5.32 -9.80 14.54
CA GLY A 63 5.30 -10.43 15.86
C GLY A 63 4.32 -11.60 16.00
N SER A 64 3.44 -11.83 15.01
CA SER A 64 2.42 -12.87 15.09
C SER A 64 2.98 -14.27 14.81
N PRO A 65 2.40 -15.33 15.42
CA PRO A 65 2.82 -16.71 15.18
C PRO A 65 2.53 -17.21 13.76
N ILE A 66 1.69 -16.49 12.99
CA ILE A 66 1.28 -16.87 11.63
C ILE A 66 2.24 -16.32 10.56
N ALA A 67 2.85 -15.16 10.78
CA ALA A 67 3.67 -14.49 9.78
C ALA A 67 4.78 -15.37 9.17
N PRO A 68 5.54 -16.18 9.94
CA PRO A 68 6.58 -17.04 9.37
C PRO A 68 6.04 -18.09 8.38
N PHE A 69 4.79 -18.53 8.54
CA PHE A 69 4.14 -19.54 7.69
C PHE A 69 3.47 -18.93 6.47
N VAL A 70 3.06 -17.66 6.54
CA VAL A 70 2.47 -16.95 5.41
C VAL A 70 3.49 -16.69 4.31
N ILE A 71 4.77 -16.51 4.66
CA ILE A 71 5.84 -16.32 3.66
C ILE A 71 5.94 -17.52 2.70
N PRO A 72 6.25 -18.75 3.15
CA PRO A 72 6.35 -19.89 2.25
C PRO A 72 5.01 -20.20 1.59
N LEU A 73 3.88 -20.02 2.29
CA LEU A 73 2.55 -20.20 1.71
C LEU A 73 2.31 -19.27 0.51
N THR A 74 2.61 -17.98 0.65
CA THR A 74 2.43 -16.98 -0.41
C THR A 74 3.35 -17.27 -1.59
N MET A 75 4.61 -17.64 -1.34
CA MET A 75 5.54 -18.05 -2.39
C MET A 75 5.02 -19.27 -3.16
N LEU A 76 4.56 -20.30 -2.46
CA LEU A 76 4.01 -21.51 -3.07
C LEU A 76 2.77 -21.19 -3.92
N ILE A 77 1.88 -20.32 -3.41
CA ILE A 77 0.71 -19.85 -4.16
C ILE A 77 1.14 -19.11 -5.42
N ASN A 78 2.12 -18.19 -5.34
CA ASN A 78 2.56 -17.44 -6.52
C ASN A 78 3.19 -18.38 -7.57
N VAL A 79 4.06 -19.30 -7.17
CA VAL A 79 4.63 -20.33 -8.07
C VAL A 79 3.54 -21.21 -8.67
N ALA A 80 2.57 -21.67 -7.88
CA ALA A 80 1.47 -22.49 -8.38
C ALA A 80 0.59 -21.73 -9.39
N MET A 81 0.29 -20.45 -9.13
CA MET A 81 -0.50 -19.62 -10.03
C MET A 81 0.23 -19.35 -11.35
N LEU A 82 1.56 -19.16 -11.31
CA LEU A 82 2.40 -19.05 -12.50
C LEU A 82 2.41 -20.36 -13.30
N ALA A 83 2.60 -21.50 -12.63
CA ALA A 83 2.59 -22.82 -13.26
C ALA A 83 1.24 -23.15 -13.93
N LEU A 84 0.15 -22.70 -13.33
CA LEU A 84 -1.21 -22.86 -13.86
C LEU A 84 -1.59 -21.78 -14.90
N ASN A 85 -0.65 -20.91 -15.31
CA ASN A 85 -0.89 -19.77 -16.21
C ASN A 85 -2.06 -18.87 -15.77
N LYS A 86 -2.30 -18.76 -14.46
CA LYS A 86 -3.38 -17.93 -13.89
C LYS A 86 -2.96 -16.47 -13.66
N THR A 87 -1.66 -16.21 -13.58
CA THR A 87 -1.04 -14.88 -13.44
C THR A 87 0.29 -14.88 -14.19
N ARG A 88 0.74 -13.71 -14.66
CA ARG A 88 2.10 -13.48 -15.16
C ARG A 88 2.97 -12.69 -14.17
N THR A 89 2.37 -12.16 -13.11
CA THR A 89 3.05 -11.45 -12.03
C THR A 89 3.81 -12.38 -11.09
N VAL A 90 5.10 -12.13 -10.91
CA VAL A 90 5.95 -12.73 -9.87
C VAL A 90 6.10 -11.72 -8.74
N ASP A 91 5.66 -12.07 -7.53
CA ASP A 91 5.84 -11.20 -6.36
C ASP A 91 7.17 -11.54 -5.65
N VAL A 92 8.18 -10.72 -5.90
CA VAL A 92 9.53 -10.85 -5.33
C VAL A 92 9.72 -10.04 -4.05
N ASP A 93 8.74 -9.22 -3.65
CA ASP A 93 8.83 -8.37 -2.48
C ASP A 93 8.35 -9.11 -1.23
N MET A 94 9.29 -9.75 -0.52
CA MET A 94 8.99 -10.44 0.73
C MET A 94 8.55 -9.49 1.85
N TRP A 95 8.89 -8.20 1.80
CA TRP A 95 8.41 -7.23 2.79
C TRP A 95 6.90 -7.07 2.63
N ASN A 96 6.42 -6.91 1.40
CA ASN A 96 5.01 -6.74 1.09
C ASN A 96 4.10 -7.85 1.63
N TYR A 97 4.63 -9.05 1.90
CA TYR A 97 3.86 -10.16 2.46
C TYR A 97 3.29 -9.88 3.85
N TRP A 98 3.79 -8.83 4.55
CA TRP A 98 3.17 -8.36 5.79
C TRP A 98 1.69 -8.01 5.59
N HIS A 99 1.25 -7.54 4.42
CA HIS A 99 -0.16 -7.26 4.17
C HIS A 99 -1.02 -8.53 4.17
N PHE A 100 -0.54 -9.62 3.57
CA PHE A 100 -1.23 -10.91 3.55
C PHE A 100 -1.20 -11.55 4.94
N ALA A 101 -0.07 -11.42 5.63
CA ALA A 101 0.08 -11.90 6.99
C ALA A 101 -0.85 -11.13 7.95
N LEU A 102 -1.03 -9.82 7.77
CA LEU A 102 -1.96 -9.03 8.58
C LEU A 102 -3.39 -9.58 8.46
N ALA A 103 -3.85 -9.84 7.23
CA ALA A 103 -5.17 -10.42 7.00
C ALA A 103 -5.35 -11.77 7.71
N GLY A 104 -4.34 -12.65 7.63
CA GLY A 104 -4.36 -13.93 8.33
C GLY A 104 -4.30 -13.80 9.85
N THR A 105 -3.50 -12.86 10.34
CA THR A 105 -3.33 -12.56 11.77
C THR A 105 -4.61 -12.01 12.39
N LEU A 106 -5.34 -11.14 11.69
CA LEU A 106 -6.65 -10.65 12.13
C LEU A 106 -7.66 -11.80 12.29
N VAL A 107 -7.74 -12.70 11.30
CA VAL A 107 -8.65 -13.85 11.36
C VAL A 107 -8.27 -14.81 12.48
N TYR A 108 -6.97 -15.01 12.70
CA TYR A 108 -6.48 -15.84 13.80
C TYR A 108 -6.80 -15.29 15.18
N TYR A 109 -6.53 -14.01 15.42
CA TYR A 109 -6.85 -13.39 16.71
C TYR A 109 -8.35 -13.29 16.95
N SER A 110 -9.17 -13.18 15.89
CA SER A 110 -10.63 -13.17 16.02
C SER A 110 -11.25 -14.55 16.20
N THR A 111 -10.67 -15.61 15.62
CA THR A 111 -11.31 -16.95 15.55
C THR A 111 -10.60 -17.99 16.42
N GLY A 112 -9.36 -17.73 16.84
CA GLY A 112 -8.49 -18.67 17.55
C GLY A 112 -7.95 -19.82 16.69
N SER A 113 -8.29 -19.88 15.40
CA SER A 113 -7.93 -20.98 14.50
C SER A 113 -6.78 -20.60 13.57
N PHE A 114 -5.67 -21.32 13.71
CA PHE A 114 -4.48 -21.16 12.88
C PHE A 114 -4.74 -21.47 11.40
N VAL A 115 -5.54 -22.51 11.12
CA VAL A 115 -5.87 -22.92 9.75
C VAL A 115 -6.72 -21.86 9.05
N LEU A 116 -7.69 -21.27 9.75
CA LEU A 116 -8.51 -20.21 9.19
C LEU A 116 -7.68 -18.95 8.92
N GLY A 117 -6.75 -18.60 9.80
CA GLY A 117 -5.80 -17.51 9.56
C GLY A 117 -4.93 -17.72 8.32
N LEU A 118 -4.35 -18.92 8.14
CA LEU A 118 -3.58 -19.23 6.92
C LEU A 118 -4.43 -19.22 5.66
N SER A 119 -5.66 -19.73 5.73
CA SER A 119 -6.58 -19.72 4.59
C SER A 119 -6.96 -18.30 4.17
N ALA A 120 -7.17 -17.39 5.13
CA ALA A 120 -7.45 -15.98 4.87
C ALA A 120 -6.26 -15.29 4.20
N ALA A 121 -5.04 -15.53 4.69
CA ALA A 121 -3.82 -15.02 4.05
C ALA A 121 -3.66 -15.55 2.62
N ALA A 122 -3.95 -16.83 2.38
CA ALA A 122 -3.91 -17.43 1.04
C ALA A 122 -4.92 -16.79 0.08
N ILE A 123 -6.17 -16.59 0.52
CA ILE A 123 -7.20 -15.94 -0.29
C ILE A 123 -6.80 -14.50 -0.62
N ALA A 124 -6.27 -13.76 0.36
CA ALA A 124 -5.78 -12.40 0.14
C ALA A 124 -4.64 -12.36 -0.89
N ALA A 125 -3.66 -13.27 -0.78
CA ALA A 125 -2.56 -13.39 -1.74
C ALA A 125 -3.06 -13.68 -3.16
N ILE A 126 -3.96 -14.67 -3.33
CA ILE A 126 -4.55 -15.00 -4.63
C ILE A 126 -5.30 -13.81 -5.24
N GLY A 127 -6.09 -13.12 -4.42
CA GLY A 127 -6.85 -11.95 -4.84
C GLY A 127 -5.94 -10.82 -5.35
N VAL A 128 -4.91 -10.50 -4.57
CA VAL A 128 -3.97 -9.43 -4.92
C VAL A 128 -3.13 -9.80 -6.15
N LEU A 129 -2.63 -11.02 -6.26
CA LEU A 129 -1.86 -11.46 -7.43
C LEU A 129 -2.70 -11.36 -8.72
N LYS A 130 -3.99 -11.73 -8.68
CA LYS A 130 -4.89 -11.57 -9.83
C LYS A 130 -5.15 -10.12 -10.17
N LEU A 131 -5.40 -9.29 -9.16
CA LEU A 131 -5.68 -7.87 -9.38
C LEU A 131 -4.43 -7.13 -9.87
N ALA A 132 -3.24 -7.53 -9.42
CA ALA A 132 -1.96 -7.00 -9.90
C ALA A 132 -1.68 -7.37 -11.36
N ASP A 133 -2.01 -8.60 -11.75
CA ASP A 133 -1.94 -9.03 -13.15
C ASP A 133 -2.92 -8.25 -14.03
N TRP A 134 -4.13 -7.99 -13.52
CA TRP A 134 -5.14 -7.19 -14.21
C TRP A 134 -4.76 -5.71 -14.35
N SER A 135 -4.16 -5.12 -13.32
CA SER A 135 -3.70 -3.72 -13.34
C SER A 135 -2.38 -3.52 -14.10
N GLY A 136 -1.62 -4.59 -14.33
CA GLY A 136 -0.30 -4.57 -14.97
C GLY A 136 -0.21 -3.73 -16.26
N PRO A 137 -1.09 -3.91 -17.26
CA PRO A 137 -1.05 -3.10 -18.48
C PRO A 137 -1.28 -1.59 -18.25
N LEU A 138 -2.13 -1.23 -17.27
CA LEU A 138 -2.41 0.17 -16.94
C LEU A 138 -1.23 0.80 -16.22
N VAL A 139 -0.64 0.07 -15.27
CA VAL A 139 0.58 0.47 -14.55
C VAL A 139 1.73 0.67 -15.53
N ALA A 140 1.92 -0.27 -16.47
CA ALA A 140 2.95 -0.16 -17.51
C ALA A 140 2.76 1.09 -18.38
N LYS A 141 1.52 1.42 -18.76
CA LYS A 141 1.20 2.64 -19.53
C LYS A 141 1.45 3.92 -18.72
N TYR A 142 1.10 3.93 -17.44
CA TYR A 142 1.21 5.11 -16.58
C TYR A 142 2.67 5.41 -16.21
N PHE A 143 3.44 4.40 -15.81
CA PHE A 143 4.85 4.56 -15.41
C PHE A 143 5.84 4.40 -16.57
N GLY A 144 5.39 3.95 -17.75
CA GLY A 144 6.25 3.68 -18.91
C GLY A 144 7.15 2.44 -18.73
N LEU A 145 6.82 1.55 -17.79
CA LEU A 145 7.63 0.39 -17.43
C LEU A 145 6.94 -0.90 -17.90
N GLU A 146 7.29 -1.37 -19.10
CA GLU A 146 6.75 -2.62 -19.64
C GLU A 146 7.13 -3.83 -18.79
N GLY A 147 6.14 -4.70 -18.54
CA GLY A 147 6.35 -5.94 -17.78
C GLY A 147 6.35 -5.78 -16.26
N ILE A 148 6.12 -4.58 -15.73
CA ILE A 148 6.02 -4.35 -14.29
C ILE A 148 4.55 -4.29 -13.85
N SER A 149 4.22 -5.07 -12.84
CA SER A 149 2.96 -4.99 -12.09
C SER A 149 3.28 -4.73 -10.62
N LEU A 150 2.34 -4.10 -9.90
CA LEU A 150 2.51 -3.77 -8.47
C LEU A 150 1.65 -4.72 -7.64
N PRO A 151 2.18 -5.79 -7.01
CA PRO A 151 1.41 -6.73 -6.20
C PRO A 151 1.21 -6.27 -4.74
N THR A 152 1.19 -4.97 -4.47
CA THR A 152 1.03 -4.44 -3.11
C THR A 152 -0.45 -4.29 -2.75
N LEU A 153 -0.91 -5.01 -1.72
CA LEU A 153 -2.32 -5.05 -1.31
C LEU A 153 -2.91 -3.64 -1.11
N SER A 154 -2.19 -2.75 -0.44
CA SER A 154 -2.61 -1.37 -0.20
C SER A 154 -2.77 -0.53 -1.46
N SER A 155 -2.10 -0.88 -2.57
CA SER A 155 -2.25 -0.17 -3.85
C SER A 155 -3.30 -0.80 -4.75
N VAL A 156 -3.35 -2.13 -4.79
CA VAL A 156 -4.14 -2.90 -5.75
C VAL A 156 -5.60 -3.01 -5.35
N VAL A 157 -5.90 -3.00 -4.05
CA VAL A 157 -7.29 -3.09 -3.54
C VAL A 157 -8.13 -1.90 -4.00
N PHE A 158 -7.53 -0.74 -4.22
CA PHE A 158 -8.22 0.44 -4.73
C PHE A 158 -8.41 0.42 -6.25
N PHE A 159 -7.75 -0.48 -6.99
CA PHE A 159 -7.83 -0.50 -8.45
C PHE A 159 -9.26 -0.72 -8.99
N PRO A 160 -10.05 -1.71 -8.51
CA PRO A 160 -11.43 -1.88 -8.96
C PRO A 160 -12.33 -0.69 -8.60
N ILE A 161 -12.07 -0.06 -7.44
CA ILE A 161 -12.80 1.11 -6.98
C ILE A 161 -12.46 2.31 -7.88
N GLY A 162 -11.19 2.53 -8.19
CA GLY A 162 -10.73 3.55 -9.13
C GLY A 162 -11.37 3.42 -10.50
N LEU A 163 -11.38 2.21 -11.08
CA LEU A 163 -12.05 1.95 -12.36
C LEU A 163 -13.56 2.22 -12.32
N LEU A 164 -14.21 1.99 -11.16
CA LEU A 164 -15.63 2.31 -10.99
C LEU A 164 -15.85 3.83 -11.00
N PHE A 165 -15.01 4.58 -10.27
CA PHE A 165 -15.08 6.04 -10.25
C PHE A 165 -14.74 6.65 -11.61
N ASP A 166 -13.72 6.15 -12.31
CA ASP A 166 -13.40 6.58 -13.67
C ASP A 166 -14.62 6.43 -14.59
N LYS A 167 -15.29 5.27 -14.55
CA LYS A 167 -16.54 5.06 -15.33
C LYS A 167 -17.66 6.02 -14.96
N ILE A 168 -17.76 6.43 -13.70
CA ILE A 168 -18.77 7.39 -13.25
C ILE A 168 -18.41 8.79 -13.76
N ILE A 169 -17.16 9.20 -13.61
CA ILE A 169 -16.64 10.52 -14.03
C ILE A 169 -16.71 10.66 -15.55
N ASP A 170 -16.36 9.61 -16.29
CA ASP A 170 -16.45 9.57 -17.76
C ASP A 170 -17.88 9.80 -18.26
N LYS A 171 -18.89 9.46 -17.45
CA LYS A 171 -20.30 9.62 -17.79
C LYS A 171 -20.81 11.04 -17.55
N ILE A 172 -20.06 11.89 -16.87
CA ILE A 172 -20.43 13.28 -16.59
C ILE A 172 -19.86 14.19 -17.69
N PRO A 173 -20.70 14.72 -18.61
CA PRO A 173 -20.23 15.62 -19.65
C PRO A 173 -19.69 16.92 -19.04
N GLY A 174 -18.46 17.27 -19.38
CA GLY A 174 -17.73 18.43 -18.83
C GLY A 174 -16.53 17.99 -17.97
N VAL A 175 -16.76 17.17 -16.95
CA VAL A 175 -15.70 16.68 -16.04
C VAL A 175 -14.79 15.64 -16.71
N ASN A 176 -15.34 14.80 -17.59
CA ASN A 176 -14.59 13.83 -18.41
C ASN A 176 -13.45 14.50 -19.23
N ARG A 177 -13.53 15.80 -19.52
CA ARG A 177 -12.50 16.52 -20.30
C ARG A 177 -11.43 17.21 -19.45
N ILE A 178 -11.51 17.11 -18.13
CA ILE A 178 -10.62 17.81 -17.20
C ILE A 178 -9.41 16.91 -16.92
N HIS A 179 -8.30 17.15 -17.63
CA HIS A 179 -7.01 16.52 -17.34
C HIS A 179 -6.17 17.44 -16.43
N ILE A 180 -6.30 17.25 -15.12
CA ILE A 180 -5.49 17.93 -14.10
C ILE A 180 -4.35 17.00 -13.70
N ASP A 181 -3.25 17.07 -14.43
CA ASP A 181 -1.99 16.44 -14.05
C ASP A 181 -1.15 17.41 -13.22
N GLN A 182 -0.31 16.92 -12.32
CA GLN A 182 0.58 17.76 -11.51
C GLN A 182 1.43 18.70 -12.37
N GLU A 183 1.91 18.22 -13.53
CA GLU A 183 2.65 19.04 -14.48
C GLU A 183 1.81 20.16 -15.10
N ASN A 184 0.52 19.90 -15.40
CA ASN A 184 -0.39 20.91 -15.94
C ASN A 184 -0.75 21.97 -14.89
N VAL A 185 -0.91 21.55 -13.63
CA VAL A 185 -1.13 22.45 -12.50
C VAL A 185 0.10 23.29 -12.24
N GLN A 186 1.30 22.71 -12.23
CA GLN A 186 2.55 23.44 -12.04
C GLN A 186 2.82 24.41 -13.21
N LYS A 187 2.53 24.01 -14.46
CA LYS A 187 2.64 24.90 -15.63
C LYS A 187 1.66 26.08 -15.60
N LYS A 188 0.44 25.89 -15.08
CA LYS A 188 -0.57 26.96 -14.99
C LYS A 188 -0.45 27.84 -13.75
N MET A 189 -0.06 27.27 -12.61
CA MET A 189 -0.03 27.93 -11.31
C MET A 189 1.39 28.33 -10.87
N GLY A 190 2.42 27.97 -11.64
CA GLY A 190 3.82 28.28 -11.34
C GLY A 190 4.24 27.72 -9.97
N ILE A 191 4.96 28.53 -9.20
CA ILE A 191 5.42 28.19 -7.85
C ILE A 191 4.25 27.79 -6.92
N PHE A 192 3.04 28.31 -7.14
CA PHE A 192 1.86 27.95 -6.34
C PHE A 192 1.25 26.58 -6.67
N GLY A 193 1.64 25.98 -7.79
CA GLY A 193 1.29 24.61 -8.15
C GLY A 193 2.30 23.58 -7.66
N GLU A 194 3.41 24.01 -7.04
CA GLU A 194 4.39 23.09 -6.49
C GLU A 194 3.80 22.35 -5.28
N PRO A 195 3.97 21.02 -5.18
CA PRO A 195 3.47 20.24 -4.07
C PRO A 195 3.88 20.80 -2.70
N MET A 196 5.10 21.34 -2.59
CA MET A 196 5.58 22.01 -1.38
C MET A 196 4.77 23.26 -1.02
N MET A 197 4.49 24.14 -1.98
CA MET A 197 3.76 25.40 -1.73
C MET A 197 2.28 25.17 -1.45
N VAL A 198 1.70 24.17 -2.08
CA VAL A 198 0.33 23.70 -1.77
C VAL A 198 0.30 23.13 -0.35
N GLY A 199 1.29 22.30 0.00
CA GLY A 199 1.43 21.72 1.34
C GLY A 199 1.54 22.77 2.44
N THR A 200 2.38 23.79 2.28
CA THR A 200 2.57 24.87 3.26
C THR A 200 1.34 25.77 3.44
N ARG A 201 0.44 25.84 2.45
CA ARG A 201 -0.78 26.67 2.53
C ARG A 201 -1.99 25.93 3.12
N LEU A 202 -2.01 24.61 2.98
CA LEU A 202 -3.05 23.75 3.54
C LEU A 202 -2.78 23.40 5.00
N TRP A 203 -1.54 23.60 5.45
CA TRP A 203 -1.11 23.57 6.84
C TRP A 203 -1.32 24.93 7.51
#